data_AF-A0A7S2J5L9-F1
#
_entry.id   AF-A0A7S2J5L9-F1
#
_cell.length_a   1.000
_cell.length_b   1.000
_cell.length_c   1.000
_cell.angle_alpha   90.00
_cell.angle_beta   90.00
_cell.angle_gamma   90.00
#
_symmetry.space_group_name_H-M   'P 1'
#
loop_
_entity.id
_entity.type
_entity.pdbx_description
1 polymer ?
#
loop_
_entity_poly.entity_id
_entity_poly.type
_entity_poly.pdbx_seq_one_letter_code
_entity_poly.pdbx_strand_id
1 'polypeptide(L)'
;DTVILVDVDGVLNVGAREERSSGAILLNDENIDFAFRLLRRGALRPGDASEPARRAAAELLVSMWKRKIPDEGGATYASFLCRSPSMVSAVLVERLARLIRLAGKQRAVVLSSSWRKQSHARKVRYLEEAISEHLGEAFTFDAATPMVDEYTVADRLCCLRNFVSSVCASRSGLDGIRSNRLKVLVLEDFFISAPSEWPASGSALPELGCGFFVDSIDSAETFIRSRPADGADVSVKVVHTFDEWTSTISGLRVAVGSGLTARRTAEAAAYLLNGRGGPCGRCDEAGPAP
;
A
#
# COMPACT_ATOMS: atom_id res chain seq x y z
N ASP A 1 4.55 -18.94 -8.31
CA ASP A 1 3.47 -17.96 -8.59
C ASP A 1 3.54 -16.79 -7.63
N THR A 2 3.16 -15.61 -8.08
CA THR A 2 3.17 -14.40 -7.26
C THR A 2 1.89 -13.62 -7.42
N VAL A 3 1.29 -13.18 -6.32
CA VAL A 3 0.19 -12.22 -6.30
C VAL A 3 0.71 -10.92 -5.72
N ILE A 4 0.50 -9.81 -6.43
CA ILE A 4 0.78 -8.47 -5.94
C ILE A 4 -0.56 -7.77 -5.70
N LEU A 5 -0.89 -7.50 -4.45
CA LEU A 5 -2.04 -6.68 -4.08
C LEU A 5 -1.59 -5.23 -3.95
N VAL A 6 -2.26 -4.33 -4.67
CA VAL A 6 -1.87 -2.93 -4.76
C VAL A 6 -3.02 -2.06 -4.27
N ASP A 7 -2.86 -1.43 -3.11
CA ASP A 7 -3.56 -0.17 -2.86
C ASP A 7 -2.93 0.90 -3.75
N VAL A 8 -3.72 1.81 -4.30
CA VAL A 8 -3.27 2.91 -5.17
C VAL A 8 -3.05 4.14 -4.30
N ASP A 9 -3.99 4.38 -3.39
CA ASP A 9 -3.95 5.52 -2.48
C ASP A 9 -2.84 5.27 -1.45
N GLY A 10 -1.93 6.23 -1.27
CA GLY A 10 -0.77 6.11 -0.36
C GLY A 10 0.36 5.20 -0.83
N VAL A 11 0.22 4.52 -1.97
CA VAL A 11 1.26 3.64 -2.58
C VAL A 11 1.75 4.22 -3.91
N LEU A 12 0.84 4.64 -4.79
CA LEU A 12 1.15 5.24 -6.09
C LEU A 12 0.92 6.74 -6.13
N ASN A 13 0.41 7.28 -5.03
CA ASN A 13 0.27 8.70 -4.78
C ASN A 13 0.70 9.00 -3.34
N VAL A 14 0.97 10.27 -3.05
CA VAL A 14 1.37 10.71 -1.71
C VAL A 14 0.25 11.55 -1.14
N GLY A 15 -0.29 11.15 0.00
CA GLY A 15 -1.38 11.84 0.67
C GLY A 15 -1.12 11.92 2.17
N ALA A 16 -1.68 12.95 2.80
CA ALA A 16 -1.59 13.12 4.24
C ALA A 16 -2.96 13.12 4.89
N ARG A 17 -3.04 12.52 6.07
CA ARG A 17 -4.26 12.53 6.87
C ARG A 17 -4.36 13.86 7.63
N GLU A 18 -5.48 14.54 7.49
CA GLU A 18 -5.82 15.69 8.33
C GLU A 18 -6.62 15.20 9.55
N GLU A 19 -6.18 15.51 10.77
CA GLU A 19 -6.79 14.98 12.02
C GLU A 19 -8.31 15.18 12.11
N ARG A 20 -8.83 16.25 11.49
CA ARG A 20 -10.26 16.63 11.56
C ARG A 20 -11.06 16.24 10.33
N SER A 21 -10.42 15.67 9.30
CA SER A 21 -11.10 15.34 8.06
C SER A 21 -11.13 13.83 7.86
N SER A 22 -12.19 13.36 7.20
CA SER A 22 -12.33 11.95 6.83
C SER A 22 -11.52 11.58 5.59
N GLY A 23 -10.76 12.53 5.00
CA GLY A 23 -10.07 12.35 3.74
C GLY A 23 -8.57 12.64 3.82
N ALA A 24 -7.81 12.04 2.91
CA ALA A 24 -6.41 12.40 2.72
C ALA A 24 -6.30 13.63 1.81
N ILE A 25 -5.43 14.58 2.17
CA ILE A 25 -5.03 15.68 1.31
C ILE A 25 -3.91 15.18 0.41
N LEU A 26 -4.18 15.09 -0.88
CA LEU A 26 -3.21 14.61 -1.86
C LEU A 26 -2.14 15.66 -2.16
N LEU A 27 -0.89 15.23 -2.27
CA LEU A 27 0.22 16.03 -2.78
C LEU A 27 0.19 16.07 -4.32
N ASN A 28 -0.55 17.04 -4.86
CA ASN A 28 -0.60 17.36 -6.28
C ASN A 28 -0.23 18.83 -6.54
N ASP A 29 -0.06 19.17 -7.81
CA ASP A 29 0.31 20.49 -8.32
C ASP A 29 -0.68 21.57 -7.89
N GLU A 30 -1.97 21.30 -8.04
CA GLU A 30 -3.03 22.24 -7.66
C GLU A 30 -3.02 22.57 -6.16
N ASN A 31 -2.89 21.54 -5.31
CA ASN A 31 -2.91 21.68 -3.86
C ASN A 31 -1.65 22.38 -3.35
N ILE A 32 -0.47 22.08 -3.90
CA ILE A 32 0.76 22.74 -3.46
C ILE A 32 0.81 24.20 -3.90
N ASP A 33 0.34 24.53 -5.10
CA ASP A 33 0.24 25.91 -5.57
C ASP A 33 -0.76 26.71 -4.75
N PHE A 34 -1.88 26.10 -4.36
CA PHE A 34 -2.83 26.68 -3.43
C PHE A 34 -2.17 26.93 -2.06
N ALA A 35 -1.47 25.93 -1.50
CA ALA A 35 -0.81 26.03 -0.20
C ALA A 35 0.23 27.16 -0.17
N PHE A 36 1.11 27.26 -1.18
CA PHE A 36 2.09 28.34 -1.25
C PHE A 36 1.45 29.72 -1.39
N ARG A 37 0.40 29.85 -2.20
CA ARG A 37 -0.33 31.14 -2.33
C ARG A 37 -1.00 31.54 -1.01
N LEU A 38 -1.59 30.57 -0.30
CA LEU A 38 -2.22 30.82 0.98
C LEU A 38 -1.19 31.31 2.02
N LEU A 39 -0.04 30.64 2.12
CA LEU A 39 1.00 31.02 3.09
C LEU A 39 1.72 32.33 2.75
N ARG A 40 1.86 32.67 1.46
CA ARG A 40 2.50 33.94 1.03
C ARG A 40 1.64 35.18 1.28
N ARG A 41 0.31 35.06 1.15
CA ARG A 41 -0.60 36.21 1.27
C ARG A 41 -0.75 36.73 2.70
N GLY A 42 -0.26 36.01 3.71
CA GLY A 42 -0.60 36.28 5.10
C GLY A 42 -2.04 35.86 5.40
N ALA A 43 -2.58 36.28 6.55
CA ALA A 43 -3.93 35.93 6.97
C ALA A 43 -4.98 36.17 5.85
N LEU A 44 -5.93 35.25 5.71
CA LEU A 44 -7.12 35.46 4.91
C LEU A 44 -7.97 36.56 5.57
N ARG A 45 -9.08 36.95 4.92
CA ARG A 45 -9.96 38.00 5.42
C ARG A 45 -10.26 37.77 6.91
N PRO A 46 -10.02 38.76 7.80
CA PRO A 46 -10.30 38.62 9.22
C PRO A 46 -11.73 38.14 9.45
N GLY A 47 -11.90 37.05 10.20
CA GLY A 47 -13.21 36.50 10.56
C GLY A 47 -13.66 35.24 9.79
N ASP A 48 -12.84 34.67 8.90
CA ASP A 48 -13.14 33.37 8.30
C ASP A 48 -12.86 32.23 9.30
N ALA A 49 -13.92 31.63 9.86
CA ALA A 49 -13.81 30.52 10.80
C ALA A 49 -13.11 29.27 10.22
N SER A 50 -13.02 29.14 8.89
CA SER A 50 -12.31 28.05 8.22
C SER A 50 -10.81 28.30 8.06
N GLU A 51 -10.34 29.52 8.31
CA GLU A 51 -8.96 29.94 8.09
C GLU A 51 -7.93 29.06 8.84
N PRO A 52 -8.12 28.72 10.14
CA PRO A 52 -7.14 27.90 10.85
C PRO A 52 -6.97 26.51 10.24
N ALA A 53 -8.07 25.88 9.80
CA ALA A 53 -8.03 24.56 9.18
C ALA A 53 -7.34 24.62 7.80
N ARG A 54 -7.70 25.59 6.95
CA ARG A 54 -7.09 25.76 5.63
C ARG A 54 -5.59 26.07 5.74
N ARG A 55 -5.20 26.86 6.75
CA ARG A 55 -3.80 27.15 7.04
C ARG A 55 -3.05 25.91 7.48
N ALA A 56 -3.61 25.11 8.40
CA ALA A 56 -3.00 23.86 8.84
C ALA A 56 -2.81 22.87 7.67
N ALA A 57 -3.82 22.72 6.81
CA ALA A 57 -3.73 21.93 5.57
C ALA A 57 -2.60 22.41 4.64
N ALA A 58 -2.45 23.73 4.44
CA ALA A 58 -1.37 24.30 3.64
C ALA A 58 0.01 24.10 4.26
N GLU A 59 0.14 24.26 5.59
CA GLU A 59 1.38 23.99 6.31
C GLU A 59 1.78 22.52 6.23
N LEU A 60 0.80 21.62 6.31
CA LEU A 60 0.98 20.19 6.14
C LEU A 60 1.49 19.84 4.73
N LEU A 61 0.86 20.37 3.67
CA LEU A 61 1.30 20.18 2.28
C LEU A 61 2.72 20.71 2.04
N VAL A 62 3.05 21.89 2.57
CA VAL A 62 4.41 22.45 2.44
C VAL A 62 5.44 21.65 3.25
N SER A 63 5.04 21.10 4.40
CA SER A 63 5.88 20.19 5.18
C SER A 63 6.20 18.92 4.38
N MET A 64 5.20 18.28 3.76
CA MET A 64 5.40 17.14 2.86
C MET A 64 6.33 17.50 1.70
N TRP A 65 6.02 18.58 0.97
CA TRP A 65 6.81 19.03 -0.18
C TRP A 65 8.30 19.18 0.13
N LYS A 66 8.64 19.70 1.31
CA LYS A 66 10.02 19.95 1.75
C LYS A 66 10.67 18.76 2.45
N ARG A 67 9.90 17.78 2.89
CA ARG A 67 10.41 16.63 3.64
C ARG A 67 11.31 15.80 2.75
N LYS A 68 12.61 15.77 3.10
CA LYS A 68 13.59 14.85 2.50
C LYS A 68 13.19 13.42 2.82
N ILE A 69 13.26 12.56 1.82
CA ILE A 69 12.96 11.15 1.96
C ILE A 69 14.27 10.40 2.22
N PRO A 70 14.35 9.56 3.28
CA PRO A 70 15.51 8.70 3.49
C PRO A 70 15.76 7.81 2.27
N ASP A 71 17.04 7.54 1.98
CA ASP A 71 17.47 6.62 0.91
C ASP A 71 17.10 7.03 -0.53
N GLU A 72 16.66 8.29 -0.74
CA GLU A 72 16.26 8.83 -2.05
C GLU A 72 17.26 9.84 -2.62
N GLY A 73 18.55 9.72 -2.27
CA GLY A 73 19.60 10.58 -2.84
C GLY A 73 19.40 12.09 -2.61
N GLY A 74 18.68 12.46 -1.54
CA GLY A 74 18.35 13.85 -1.22
C GLY A 74 17.04 14.38 -1.83
N ALA A 75 16.26 13.55 -2.53
CA ALA A 75 14.94 13.92 -3.01
C ALA A 75 13.96 14.20 -1.85
N THR A 76 12.90 14.94 -2.16
CA THR A 76 11.77 15.20 -1.27
C THR A 76 10.48 14.62 -1.85
N TYR A 77 9.38 14.62 -1.08
CA TYR A 77 8.08 14.17 -1.61
C TYR A 77 7.58 15.00 -2.80
N ALA A 78 8.14 16.19 -3.06
CA ALA A 78 7.87 16.94 -4.29
C ALA A 78 8.21 16.14 -5.57
N SER A 79 9.18 15.22 -5.50
CA SER A 79 9.52 14.32 -6.61
C SER A 79 8.43 13.28 -6.92
N PHE A 80 7.50 13.05 -5.98
CA PHE A 80 6.36 12.15 -6.14
C PHE A 80 5.05 12.90 -6.35
N LEU A 81 5.12 14.17 -6.75
CA LEU A 81 3.93 14.96 -7.00
C LEU A 81 3.07 14.32 -8.10
N CYS A 82 1.79 14.16 -7.78
CA CYS A 82 0.80 13.66 -8.75
C CYS A 82 0.37 14.81 -9.68
N ARG A 83 0.17 14.50 -10.95
CA ARG A 83 -0.36 15.46 -11.94
C ARG A 83 -1.79 15.10 -12.31
N SER A 84 -2.61 16.10 -12.52
CA SER A 84 -3.93 15.92 -13.15
C SER A 84 -3.75 15.47 -14.61
N PRO A 85 -4.55 14.51 -15.13
CA PRO A 85 -5.69 13.84 -14.48
C PRO A 85 -5.35 12.50 -13.82
N SER A 86 -4.10 12.03 -13.86
CA SER A 86 -3.75 10.66 -13.46
C SER A 86 -3.88 10.41 -11.96
N MET A 87 -3.69 11.46 -11.13
CA MET A 87 -3.73 11.37 -9.67
C MET A 87 -2.73 10.35 -9.08
N VAL A 88 -1.73 9.96 -9.86
CA VAL A 88 -0.61 9.09 -9.48
C VAL A 88 0.71 9.71 -9.89
N SER A 89 1.77 9.34 -9.17
CA SER A 89 3.14 9.76 -9.45
C SER A 89 3.78 8.85 -10.49
N ALA A 90 4.32 9.42 -11.57
CA ALA A 90 5.05 8.66 -12.59
C ALA A 90 6.21 7.86 -12.00
N VAL A 91 6.95 8.42 -11.03
CA VAL A 91 8.06 7.74 -10.35
C VAL A 91 7.58 6.50 -9.59
N LEU A 92 6.42 6.60 -8.92
CA LEU A 92 5.88 5.49 -8.15
C LEU A 92 5.29 4.40 -9.07
N VAL A 93 4.67 4.80 -10.19
CA VAL A 93 4.18 3.87 -11.21
C VAL A 93 5.34 3.11 -11.87
N GLU A 94 6.44 3.79 -12.19
CA GLU A 94 7.65 3.13 -12.72
C GLU A 94 8.17 2.07 -11.74
N ARG A 95 8.20 2.38 -10.43
CA ARG A 95 8.64 1.45 -9.40
C ARG A 95 7.73 0.24 -9.28
N LEU A 96 6.41 0.43 -9.33
CA LEU A 96 5.46 -0.67 -9.40
C LEU A 96 5.72 -1.54 -10.64
N ALA A 97 5.91 -0.95 -11.82
CA ALA A 97 6.22 -1.69 -13.04
C ALA A 97 7.51 -2.52 -12.91
N ARG A 98 8.54 -2.00 -12.22
CA ARG A 98 9.76 -2.76 -11.89
C ARG A 98 9.45 -3.97 -10.98
N LEU A 99 8.63 -3.81 -9.94
CA LEU A 99 8.20 -4.92 -9.08
C LEU A 99 7.39 -5.98 -9.86
N ILE A 100 6.50 -5.54 -10.74
CA ILE A 100 5.73 -6.43 -11.63
C ILE A 100 6.67 -7.27 -12.51
N ARG A 101 7.70 -6.67 -13.11
CA ARG A 101 8.73 -7.42 -13.85
C ARG A 101 9.48 -8.43 -12.97
N LEU A 102 9.88 -8.01 -11.76
CA LEU A 102 10.59 -8.86 -10.80
C LEU A 102 9.75 -10.06 -10.34
N ALA A 103 8.43 -9.94 -10.29
CA ALA A 103 7.54 -11.07 -10.03
C ALA A 103 7.57 -12.13 -11.16
N GLY A 104 8.02 -11.78 -12.37
CA GLY A 104 8.14 -12.70 -13.50
C GLY A 104 6.82 -12.94 -14.23
N LYS A 105 6.77 -13.94 -15.12
CA LYS A 105 5.58 -14.19 -15.97
C LYS A 105 4.43 -14.89 -15.23
N GLN A 106 4.73 -15.66 -14.19
CA GLN A 106 3.72 -16.35 -13.38
C GLN A 106 3.28 -15.46 -12.21
N ARG A 107 2.61 -14.36 -12.58
CA ARG A 107 2.14 -13.34 -11.63
C ARG A 107 0.67 -13.00 -11.86
N ALA A 108 0.03 -12.49 -10.81
CA ALA A 108 -1.22 -11.75 -10.89
C ALA A 108 -1.06 -10.43 -10.13
N VAL A 109 -1.51 -9.32 -10.71
CA VAL A 109 -1.53 -7.99 -10.11
C VAL A 109 -2.99 -7.61 -9.84
N VAL A 110 -3.31 -7.39 -8.58
CA VAL A 110 -4.67 -7.25 -8.08
C VAL A 110 -4.89 -5.83 -7.60
N LEU A 111 -5.90 -5.16 -8.15
CA LEU A 111 -6.33 -3.86 -7.68
C LEU A 111 -7.03 -4.01 -6.34
N SER A 112 -6.42 -3.46 -5.30
CA SER A 112 -6.94 -3.55 -3.94
C SER A 112 -7.30 -2.19 -3.36
N SER A 113 -7.44 -1.13 -4.15
CA SER A 113 -7.75 0.21 -3.63
C SER A 113 -9.23 0.60 -3.71
N SER A 114 -9.57 1.79 -3.23
CA SER A 114 -10.88 2.42 -3.46
C SER A 114 -11.21 2.60 -4.95
N TRP A 115 -10.22 2.51 -5.86
CA TRP A 115 -10.36 2.67 -7.30
C TRP A 115 -11.05 1.48 -7.99
N ARG A 116 -11.35 0.41 -7.25
CA ARG A 116 -12.26 -0.66 -7.68
C ARG A 116 -13.66 -0.13 -8.02
N LYS A 117 -14.07 1.02 -7.47
CA LYS A 117 -15.37 1.66 -7.76
C LYS A 117 -15.50 2.02 -9.24
N GLN A 118 -16.67 1.78 -9.83
CA GLN A 118 -16.93 2.11 -11.23
C GLN A 118 -16.71 3.59 -11.56
N SER A 119 -16.95 4.49 -10.61
CA SER A 119 -16.66 5.92 -10.74
C SER A 119 -15.17 6.24 -10.91
N HIS A 120 -14.27 5.28 -10.71
CA HIS A 120 -12.82 5.42 -10.89
C HIS A 120 -12.29 4.63 -12.10
N ALA A 121 -13.17 4.01 -12.91
CA ALA A 121 -12.77 3.22 -14.09
C ALA A 121 -11.86 4.00 -15.07
N ARG A 122 -12.11 5.30 -15.25
CA ARG A 122 -11.24 6.15 -16.10
C ARG A 122 -9.84 6.32 -15.50
N LYS A 123 -9.73 6.46 -14.18
CA LYS A 123 -8.44 6.58 -13.49
C LYS A 123 -7.66 5.26 -13.55
N VAL A 124 -8.35 4.13 -13.37
CA VAL A 124 -7.76 2.79 -13.52
C VAL A 124 -7.20 2.60 -14.93
N ARG A 125 -7.94 2.99 -15.96
CA ARG A 125 -7.44 2.93 -17.35
C ARG A 125 -6.17 3.76 -17.55
N TYR A 126 -6.13 4.99 -17.06
CA TYR A 126 -4.91 5.82 -17.15
C TYR A 126 -3.73 5.18 -16.40
N LEU A 127 -3.99 4.56 -15.25
CA LEU A 127 -2.95 3.84 -14.51
C LEU A 127 -2.45 2.61 -15.28
N GLU A 128 -3.34 1.82 -15.88
CA GLU A 128 -3.00 0.67 -16.71
C GLU A 128 -2.17 1.07 -17.93
N GLU A 129 -2.54 2.15 -18.60
CA GLU A 129 -1.76 2.74 -19.71
C GLU A 129 -0.36 3.16 -19.26
N ALA A 130 -0.24 3.87 -18.13
CA ALA A 130 1.05 4.30 -17.59
C ALA A 130 1.93 3.11 -17.16
N ILE A 131 1.35 2.07 -16.55
CA ILE A 131 2.07 0.83 -16.23
C ILE A 131 2.49 0.13 -17.53
N SER A 132 1.62 0.08 -18.55
CA SER A 132 1.93 -0.53 -19.85
C SER A 132 3.14 0.13 -20.52
N GLU A 133 3.18 1.47 -20.53
CA GLU A 133 4.32 2.24 -21.04
C GLU A 133 5.61 1.86 -20.31
N HIS A 134 5.57 1.84 -18.98
CA HIS A 134 6.72 1.48 -18.19
C HIS A 134 7.12 0.01 -18.30
N LEU A 135 6.21 -0.91 -18.64
CA LEU A 135 6.49 -2.33 -18.85
C LEU A 135 7.00 -2.62 -20.27
N GLY A 136 6.57 -1.86 -21.26
CA GLY A 136 6.83 -2.11 -22.68
C GLY A 136 5.88 -3.14 -23.31
N GLU A 137 4.79 -3.49 -22.61
CA GLU A 137 3.76 -4.43 -23.03
C GLU A 137 2.40 -3.97 -22.51
N ALA A 138 1.30 -4.41 -23.12
CA ALA A 138 -0.03 -4.10 -22.63
C ALA A 138 -0.24 -4.70 -21.23
N PHE A 139 -0.79 -3.90 -20.33
CA PHE A 139 -1.07 -4.27 -18.95
C PHE A 139 -2.50 -3.92 -18.58
N THR A 140 -3.15 -4.84 -17.88
CA THR A 140 -4.41 -4.63 -17.17
C THR A 140 -4.32 -5.34 -15.83
N PHE A 141 -5.07 -4.88 -14.82
CA PHE A 141 -5.16 -5.63 -13.57
C PHE A 141 -5.82 -7.01 -13.80
N ASP A 142 -5.25 -8.06 -13.22
CA ASP A 142 -5.74 -9.43 -13.39
C ASP A 142 -7.02 -9.69 -12.59
N ALA A 143 -7.18 -8.97 -11.48
CA ALA A 143 -8.34 -9.06 -10.61
C ALA A 143 -8.50 -7.79 -9.75
N ALA A 144 -9.59 -7.74 -9.00
CA ALA A 144 -9.82 -6.77 -7.94
C ALA A 144 -10.25 -7.51 -6.66
N THR A 145 -9.87 -6.99 -5.49
CA THR A 145 -10.46 -7.49 -4.22
C THR A 145 -11.96 -7.14 -4.16
N PRO A 146 -12.78 -7.90 -3.40
CA PRO A 146 -14.21 -7.63 -3.31
C PRO A 146 -14.52 -6.19 -2.87
N MET A 147 -15.59 -5.60 -3.42
CA MET A 147 -16.11 -4.31 -2.97
C MET A 147 -16.90 -4.52 -1.67
N VAL A 148 -16.20 -4.43 -0.54
CA VAL A 148 -16.79 -4.41 0.81
C VAL A 148 -16.54 -3.05 1.44
N ASP A 149 -17.37 -2.67 2.39
CA ASP A 149 -17.13 -1.45 3.15
C ASP A 149 -15.99 -1.69 4.15
N GLU A 150 -14.90 -0.94 3.97
CA GLU A 150 -13.67 -1.05 4.76
C GLU A 150 -13.52 0.27 5.53
N TYR A 151 -13.95 0.33 6.79
CA TYR A 151 -13.88 1.55 7.61
C TYR A 151 -12.66 1.57 8.53
N THR A 152 -12.09 0.40 8.79
CA THR A 152 -10.97 0.21 9.71
C THR A 152 -9.88 -0.64 9.07
N VAL A 153 -8.67 -0.56 9.64
CA VAL A 153 -7.54 -1.43 9.29
C VAL A 153 -7.90 -2.92 9.44
N ALA A 154 -8.75 -3.26 10.41
CA ALA A 154 -9.18 -4.64 10.61
C ALA A 154 -10.07 -5.15 9.47
N ASP A 155 -11.04 -4.34 9.02
CA ASP A 155 -11.89 -4.69 7.87
C ASP A 155 -11.02 -4.92 6.63
N ARG A 156 -10.04 -4.03 6.45
CA ARG A 156 -9.07 -4.08 5.36
C ARG A 156 -8.23 -5.36 5.37
N LEU A 157 -7.65 -5.70 6.52
CA LEU A 157 -6.90 -6.94 6.70
C LEU A 157 -7.77 -8.18 6.45
N CYS A 158 -9.04 -8.15 6.85
CA CYS A 158 -9.98 -9.25 6.59
C CYS A 158 -10.27 -9.41 5.11
N CYS A 159 -10.49 -8.31 4.39
CA CYS A 159 -10.67 -8.29 2.95
C CYS A 159 -9.47 -8.93 2.24
N LEU A 160 -8.25 -8.51 2.61
CA LEU A 160 -7.00 -9.05 2.05
C LEU A 160 -6.85 -10.55 2.35
N ARG A 161 -7.05 -10.96 3.61
CA ARG A 161 -6.98 -12.37 4.02
C ARG A 161 -7.98 -13.23 3.25
N ASN A 162 -9.25 -12.81 3.18
CA ASN A 162 -10.31 -13.55 2.49
C ASN A 162 -10.01 -13.67 0.99
N PHE A 163 -9.47 -12.62 0.37
CA PHE A 163 -9.02 -12.68 -1.02
C PHE A 163 -7.91 -13.71 -1.21
N VAL A 164 -6.86 -13.69 -0.38
CA VAL A 164 -5.76 -14.68 -0.43
C VAL A 164 -6.28 -16.10 -0.23
N SER A 165 -7.19 -16.32 0.74
CA SER A 165 -7.86 -17.61 0.94
C SER A 165 -8.59 -18.08 -0.32
N SER A 166 -9.31 -17.18 -1.01
CA SER A 166 -10.04 -17.52 -2.23
C SER A 166 -9.10 -17.92 -3.37
N VAL A 167 -7.99 -17.20 -3.54
CA VAL A 167 -6.95 -17.54 -4.52
C VAL A 167 -6.35 -18.92 -4.23
N CYS A 168 -6.11 -19.25 -2.96
CA CYS A 168 -5.59 -20.57 -2.58
C CYS A 168 -6.61 -21.68 -2.89
N ALA A 169 -7.89 -21.48 -2.54
CA ALA A 169 -8.94 -22.46 -2.79
C ALA A 169 -9.13 -22.76 -4.28
N SER A 170 -9.07 -21.74 -5.15
CA SER A 170 -9.17 -21.92 -6.60
C SER A 170 -8.00 -22.71 -7.20
N ARG A 171 -6.85 -22.76 -6.52
CA ARG A 171 -5.67 -23.52 -6.97
C ARG A 171 -5.76 -25.00 -6.60
N SER A 172 -6.36 -25.32 -5.46
CA SER A 172 -6.46 -26.71 -4.96
C SER A 172 -7.37 -27.61 -5.81
N GLY A 173 -8.24 -27.04 -6.65
CA GLY A 173 -9.13 -27.80 -7.54
C GLY A 173 -8.51 -28.25 -8.87
N LEU A 174 -7.24 -27.93 -9.13
CA LEU A 174 -6.53 -28.32 -10.35
C LEU A 174 -5.59 -29.49 -10.04
N ASP A 175 -6.01 -30.70 -10.41
CA ASP A 175 -5.39 -31.99 -10.07
C ASP A 175 -3.87 -32.07 -10.31
N GLY A 176 -3.14 -32.50 -9.25
CA GLY A 176 -1.93 -33.32 -9.36
C GLY A 176 -0.59 -32.64 -9.66
N ILE A 177 -0.53 -31.35 -10.01
CA ILE A 177 0.75 -30.69 -10.34
C ILE A 177 1.24 -29.84 -9.18
N ARG A 178 2.24 -30.40 -8.48
CA ARG A 178 3.18 -29.79 -7.52
C ARG A 178 2.82 -28.37 -7.07
N SER A 179 2.38 -28.30 -5.81
CA SER A 179 2.32 -27.12 -4.94
C SER A 179 3.52 -26.18 -5.11
N ASN A 180 3.45 -25.28 -6.09
CA ASN A 180 4.33 -24.13 -6.12
C ASN A 180 3.86 -23.19 -5.00
N ARG A 181 4.77 -22.90 -4.07
CA ARG A 181 4.63 -21.86 -3.06
C ARG A 181 4.03 -20.59 -3.66
N LEU A 182 2.95 -20.10 -3.08
CA LEU A 182 2.36 -18.82 -3.43
C LEU A 182 3.09 -17.70 -2.69
N LYS A 183 3.67 -16.76 -3.43
CA LYS A 183 4.16 -15.50 -2.85
C LYS A 183 3.08 -14.45 -2.95
N VAL A 184 2.80 -13.76 -1.86
CA VAL A 184 1.83 -12.68 -1.79
C VAL A 184 2.55 -11.42 -1.32
N LEU A 185 2.65 -10.44 -2.20
CA LEU A 185 3.18 -9.11 -1.88
C LEU A 185 2.00 -8.14 -1.73
N VAL A 186 1.86 -7.54 -0.57
CA VAL A 186 0.84 -6.53 -0.26
C VAL A 186 1.52 -5.16 -0.19
N LEU A 187 1.13 -4.25 -1.06
CA LEU A 187 1.57 -2.85 -1.09
C LEU A 187 0.41 -2.00 -0.60
N GLU A 188 0.55 -1.40 0.58
CA GLU A 188 -0.59 -0.89 1.35
C GLU A 188 -0.15 0.20 2.34
N ASP A 189 -1.00 1.20 2.61
CA ASP A 189 -0.74 2.26 3.59
C ASP A 189 -1.62 2.15 4.85
N PHE A 190 -2.65 1.30 4.80
CA PHE A 190 -3.64 1.06 5.83
C PHE A 190 -4.29 2.36 6.35
N PHE A 191 -4.83 3.18 5.45
CA PHE A 191 -5.51 4.44 5.77
C PHE A 191 -4.61 5.47 6.43
N ILE A 192 -3.33 5.51 6.04
CA ILE A 192 -2.33 6.42 6.61
C ILE A 192 -2.30 6.27 8.15
N SER A 193 -2.18 5.04 8.63
CA SER A 193 -2.13 4.74 10.07
C SER A 193 -0.85 4.00 10.45
N ALA A 194 -0.28 4.36 11.61
CA ALA A 194 0.87 3.65 12.14
C ALA A 194 0.44 2.26 12.68
N PRO A 195 1.32 1.24 12.69
CA PRO A 195 0.97 -0.07 13.25
C PRO A 195 0.51 -0.02 14.72
N SER A 196 1.03 0.93 15.51
CA SER A 196 0.60 1.16 16.90
C SER A 196 -0.81 1.74 17.03
N GLU A 197 -1.36 2.32 15.96
CA GLU A 197 -2.73 2.84 15.90
C GLU A 197 -3.72 1.83 15.32
N TRP A 198 -3.21 0.74 14.76
CA TRP A 198 -4.07 -0.36 14.34
C TRP A 198 -4.80 -0.84 15.58
N PRO A 199 -6.12 -1.06 15.48
CA PRO A 199 -6.92 -1.36 16.65
C PRO A 199 -6.29 -2.53 17.38
N ALA A 200 -5.67 -2.21 18.53
CA ALA A 200 -5.32 -3.18 19.53
C ALA A 200 -6.62 -3.90 19.81
N SER A 201 -6.73 -5.16 19.39
CA SER A 201 -7.95 -5.96 19.46
C SER A 201 -8.31 -6.25 20.93
N GLY A 202 -8.65 -5.22 21.69
CA GLY A 202 -9.16 -5.26 23.06
C GLY A 202 -10.67 -5.52 23.10
N SER A 203 -11.35 -5.30 21.98
CA SER A 203 -12.47 -6.16 21.59
C SER A 203 -11.90 -7.10 20.53
N ALA A 204 -11.70 -8.39 20.86
CA ALA A 204 -11.56 -9.44 19.85
C ALA A 204 -12.43 -9.10 18.66
N LEU A 205 -11.96 -9.16 17.40
CA LEU A 205 -12.83 -9.00 16.22
C LEU A 205 -14.01 -9.96 16.39
N PRO A 206 -15.17 -9.52 16.92
CA PRO A 206 -16.15 -10.46 17.48
C PRO A 206 -16.76 -11.27 16.34
N GLU A 207 -16.85 -10.62 15.18
CA GLU A 207 -17.30 -11.16 13.91
C GLU A 207 -16.34 -12.19 13.30
N LEU A 208 -15.08 -12.24 13.74
CA LEU A 208 -14.11 -13.23 13.26
C LEU A 208 -13.89 -14.40 14.21
N GLY A 209 -14.30 -14.26 15.49
CA GLY A 209 -14.09 -15.28 16.52
C GLY A 209 -12.64 -15.72 16.73
N CYS A 210 -11.66 -15.04 16.11
CA CYS A 210 -10.30 -15.58 15.95
C CYS A 210 -9.28 -15.02 16.95
N GLY A 211 -9.69 -14.09 17.83
CA GLY A 211 -8.85 -13.56 18.92
C GLY A 211 -7.48 -13.01 18.48
N PHE A 212 -7.34 -12.64 17.20
CA PHE A 212 -6.04 -12.33 16.60
C PHE A 212 -5.74 -10.84 16.74
N PHE A 213 -4.61 -10.52 17.37
CA PHE A 213 -4.14 -9.16 17.59
C PHE A 213 -3.17 -8.75 16.48
N VAL A 214 -3.38 -7.58 15.88
CA VAL A 214 -2.52 -7.07 14.80
C VAL A 214 -2.00 -5.67 15.16
N ASP A 215 -0.77 -5.61 15.63
CA ASP A 215 -0.09 -4.39 16.13
C ASP A 215 1.22 -4.07 15.38
N SER A 216 1.53 -4.87 14.38
CA SER A 216 2.82 -4.89 13.72
C SER A 216 2.67 -5.45 12.31
N ILE A 217 3.65 -5.14 11.46
CA ILE A 217 3.67 -5.66 10.08
C ILE A 217 3.75 -7.19 10.09
N ASP A 218 4.56 -7.77 10.99
CA ASP A 218 4.74 -9.23 11.10
C ASP A 218 3.45 -9.93 11.56
N SER A 219 2.68 -9.31 12.48
CA SER A 219 1.38 -9.84 12.87
C SER A 219 0.35 -9.70 11.75
N ALA A 220 0.38 -8.63 10.94
CA ALA A 220 -0.47 -8.50 9.75
C ALA A 220 -0.14 -9.54 8.68
N GLU A 221 1.15 -9.76 8.39
CA GLU A 221 1.61 -10.83 7.50
C GLU A 221 1.14 -12.20 8.01
N THR A 222 1.23 -12.42 9.32
CA THR A 222 0.75 -13.64 9.97
C THR A 222 -0.76 -13.80 9.91
N PHE A 223 -1.50 -12.70 10.07
CA PHE A 223 -2.95 -12.70 9.98
C PHE A 223 -3.41 -13.06 8.56
N ILE A 224 -2.85 -12.40 7.54
CA ILE A 224 -3.22 -12.62 6.14
C ILE A 224 -2.91 -14.06 5.70
N ARG A 225 -1.80 -14.65 6.19
CA ARG A 225 -1.43 -16.05 5.88
C ARG A 225 -2.17 -17.10 6.72
N SER A 226 -2.97 -16.73 7.73
CA SER A 226 -3.48 -17.71 8.73
C SER A 226 -4.68 -18.54 8.28
N ARG A 227 -5.25 -18.27 7.10
CA ARG A 227 -6.44 -18.99 6.59
C ARG A 227 -6.34 -19.51 5.13
N PRO A 228 -5.22 -20.04 4.62
CA PRO A 228 -5.25 -20.75 3.35
C PRO A 228 -6.05 -22.05 3.52
N ALA A 229 -6.60 -22.61 2.44
CA ALA A 229 -7.11 -23.98 2.49
C ALA A 229 -6.02 -24.93 3.00
N ASP A 230 -6.41 -25.99 3.72
CA ASP A 230 -5.49 -26.95 4.34
C ASP A 230 -4.37 -27.37 3.36
N GLY A 231 -3.12 -27.11 3.74
CA GLY A 231 -1.92 -27.55 3.00
C GLY A 231 -1.33 -26.59 1.96
N ALA A 232 -1.89 -25.39 1.74
CA ALA A 232 -1.27 -24.43 0.81
C ALA A 232 -0.02 -23.76 1.41
N ASP A 233 1.13 -23.87 0.73
CA ASP A 233 2.35 -23.12 1.07
C ASP A 233 2.22 -21.67 0.58
N VAL A 234 1.88 -20.77 1.50
CA VAL A 234 1.74 -19.33 1.24
C VAL A 234 2.77 -18.55 2.05
N SER A 235 3.49 -17.67 1.38
CA SER A 235 4.27 -16.61 2.02
C SER A 235 3.62 -15.27 1.73
N VAL A 236 3.56 -14.42 2.75
CA VAL A 236 3.03 -13.06 2.64
C VAL A 236 4.13 -12.09 3.04
N LYS A 237 4.24 -10.99 2.31
CA LYS A 237 5.02 -9.82 2.68
C LYS A 237 4.13 -8.59 2.57
N VAL A 238 4.07 -7.81 3.64
CA VAL A 238 3.41 -6.51 3.67
C VAL A 238 4.48 -5.44 3.61
N VAL A 239 4.41 -4.58 2.60
CA VAL A 239 5.23 -3.38 2.48
C VAL A 239 4.34 -2.20 2.80
N HIS A 240 4.41 -1.77 4.05
CA HIS A 240 3.59 -0.68 4.57
C HIS A 240 4.18 0.67 4.15
N THR A 241 3.47 1.42 3.32
CA THR A 241 3.92 2.70 2.77
C THR A 241 3.57 3.89 3.68
N PHE A 242 3.52 3.71 4.99
CA PHE A 242 3.34 4.79 5.96
C PHE A 242 4.68 5.47 6.34
N ASP A 243 4.63 6.79 6.52
CA ASP A 243 5.68 7.61 7.13
C ASP A 243 5.04 8.68 8.03
N GLU A 244 5.75 9.08 9.08
CA GLU A 244 5.31 10.15 9.97
C GLU A 244 6.46 10.98 10.52
N TRP A 245 6.19 12.26 10.78
CA TRP A 245 7.13 13.15 11.46
C TRP A 245 6.40 14.34 12.11
N THR A 246 7.13 15.09 12.93
CA THR A 246 6.68 16.40 13.40
C THR A 246 7.25 17.50 12.51
N SER A 247 6.40 18.34 11.93
CA SER A 247 6.78 19.50 11.12
C SER A 247 7.66 20.44 11.95
N THR A 248 8.87 20.72 11.49
CA THR A 248 9.77 21.68 12.17
C THR A 248 9.32 23.14 12.03
N ILE A 249 8.40 23.42 11.10
CA ILE A 249 7.89 24.76 10.84
C ILE A 249 6.68 25.06 11.73
N SER A 250 5.75 24.11 11.83
CA SER A 250 4.44 24.32 12.48
C SER A 250 4.24 23.51 13.77
N GLY A 251 5.14 22.56 14.07
CA GLY A 251 4.97 21.62 15.19
C GLY A 251 3.87 20.58 14.97
N LEU A 252 3.19 20.60 13.83
CA LEU A 252 2.11 19.66 13.51
C LEU A 252 2.67 18.25 13.28
N ARG A 253 1.98 17.24 13.77
CA ARG A 253 2.19 15.85 13.35
C ARG A 253 1.75 15.72 11.89
N VAL A 254 2.60 15.12 11.07
CA VAL A 254 2.33 14.83 9.66
C VAL A 254 2.42 13.33 9.48
N ALA A 255 1.29 12.71 9.13
CA ALA A 255 1.18 11.29 8.83
C ALA A 255 0.81 11.13 7.36
N VAL A 256 1.57 10.34 6.60
CA VAL A 256 1.42 10.22 5.15
C VAL A 256 1.44 8.79 4.64
N GLY A 257 0.64 8.54 3.61
CA GLY A 257 0.91 7.48 2.65
C GLY A 257 2.08 7.96 1.79
N SER A 258 3.27 7.47 2.08
CA SER A 258 4.56 7.92 1.53
C SER A 258 4.81 7.45 0.08
N GLY A 259 4.00 6.52 -0.41
CA GLY A 259 4.21 5.86 -1.68
C GLY A 259 5.31 4.79 -1.64
N LEU A 260 5.55 4.16 -2.80
CA LEU A 260 6.67 3.25 -3.03
C LEU A 260 8.01 3.99 -3.06
N THR A 261 8.51 4.46 -1.92
CA THR A 261 9.86 5.03 -1.79
C THR A 261 10.93 4.00 -2.22
N ALA A 262 12.18 4.42 -2.44
CA ALA A 262 13.28 3.55 -2.85
C ALA A 262 13.51 2.44 -1.83
N ARG A 263 13.46 2.78 -0.53
CA ARG A 263 13.52 1.80 0.57
C ARG A 263 12.38 0.78 0.49
N ARG A 264 11.13 1.23 0.31
CA ARG A 264 9.96 0.33 0.20
C ARG A 264 10.01 -0.54 -1.05
N THR A 265 10.48 0.02 -2.15
CA THR A 265 10.69 -0.70 -3.42
C THR A 265 11.78 -1.77 -3.26
N ALA A 266 12.89 -1.45 -2.59
CA ALA A 266 13.96 -2.40 -2.33
C ALA A 266 13.49 -3.55 -1.40
N GLU A 267 12.72 -3.23 -0.36
CA GLU A 267 12.09 -4.22 0.53
C GLU A 267 11.19 -5.19 -0.26
N ALA A 268 10.29 -4.65 -1.10
CA ALA A 268 9.42 -5.46 -1.97
C ALA A 268 10.24 -6.31 -2.95
N ALA A 269 11.25 -5.73 -3.59
CA ALA A 269 12.11 -6.42 -4.56
C ALA A 269 12.88 -7.58 -3.92
N ALA A 270 13.43 -7.38 -2.72
CA ALA A 270 14.14 -8.42 -1.98
C ALA A 270 13.23 -9.63 -1.71
N TYR A 271 12.00 -9.39 -1.25
CA TYR A 271 11.02 -10.47 -1.03
C TYR A 271 10.69 -11.25 -2.31
N LEU A 272 10.48 -10.54 -3.44
CA LEU A 272 10.20 -11.16 -4.73
C LEU A 272 11.37 -12.05 -5.20
N LEU A 273 12.61 -11.62 -4.97
CA LEU A 273 13.83 -12.33 -5.38
C LEU A 273 14.19 -13.52 -4.47
N ASN A 274 13.90 -13.46 -3.16
CA ASN A 274 14.28 -14.44 -2.13
C ASN A 274 13.62 -15.84 -2.24
N GLY A 275 13.17 -16.26 -3.43
CA GLY A 275 12.66 -17.62 -3.68
C GLY A 275 12.93 -18.13 -5.09
N ARG A 276 13.84 -17.51 -5.83
CA ARG A 276 14.21 -17.94 -7.19
C ARG A 276 15.40 -18.90 -7.24
N GLY A 277 16.00 -19.30 -6.11
CA GLY A 277 17.17 -20.18 -6.13
C GLY A 277 17.46 -20.82 -4.78
N GLY A 278 17.03 -22.08 -4.64
CA GLY A 278 17.43 -22.97 -3.55
C GLY A 278 16.51 -24.19 -3.56
N PRO A 279 16.99 -25.41 -3.86
CA PRO A 279 16.20 -26.60 -3.59
C PRO A 279 15.76 -26.53 -2.12
N CYS A 280 14.47 -26.77 -1.88
CA CYS A 280 13.99 -26.97 -0.52
C CYS A 280 14.95 -27.98 0.14
N GLY A 281 15.58 -27.57 1.24
CA GLY A 281 16.21 -28.52 2.12
C GLY A 281 15.11 -29.48 2.52
N ARG A 282 15.03 -30.61 1.82
CA ARG A 282 14.23 -31.74 2.24
C ARG A 282 14.69 -32.03 3.65
N CYS A 283 13.78 -31.88 4.59
CA CYS A 283 13.84 -32.54 5.88
C CYS A 283 13.64 -34.04 5.64
N ASP A 284 14.51 -34.66 4.85
CA ASP A 284 14.62 -36.11 4.72
C ASP A 284 15.94 -36.46 5.40
N GLU A 285 15.87 -36.78 6.68
CA GLU A 285 16.23 -38.12 7.16
C GLU A 285 16.08 -38.18 8.68
N ALA A 286 14.94 -38.75 9.06
CA ALA A 286 14.82 -39.43 10.34
C ALA A 286 15.65 -40.74 10.27
N GLY A 287 16.65 -40.82 11.14
CA GLY A 287 16.98 -42.03 11.91
C GLY A 287 18.28 -42.78 11.53
N PRO A 288 18.69 -43.78 12.34
CA PRO A 288 18.16 -44.19 13.64
C PRO A 288 19.18 -44.04 14.79
N ALA A 289 18.67 -44.12 16.01
CA ALA A 289 19.48 -44.37 17.21
C ALA A 289 20.17 -45.75 17.14
N PRO A 290 21.39 -45.82 17.68
CA PRO A 290 21.74 -46.88 18.62
C PRO A 290 21.98 -46.33 20.03
#